data_AF-A0A0C3IMR5-F1
#
_entry.id   AF-A0A0C3IMR5-F1
#
_cell.length_a   1.000
_cell.length_b   1.000
_cell.length_c   1.000
_cell.angle_alpha   90.00
_cell.angle_beta   90.00
_cell.angle_gamma   90.00
#
_symmetry.space_group_name_H-M   'P 1'
#
loop_
_entity.id
_entity.type
_entity.pdbx_description
1 polymer ?
#
loop_
_entity_poly.entity_id
_entity_poly.type
_entity_poly.pdbx_seq_one_letter_code
_entity_poly.pdbx_strand_id
1 'polypeptide(L)'
;PNVSADMPPRPEFTPFTIPYLCVSKPYDGKGFRTYPERHGWIIHMKDEKCHVLCPPGICRDGMSLADIGHTRQAQPPILSRVDGMPVTASDKVAFLQAWLFFGVLTEVSALCGLELDVEVEFIVGNGSVSTAKLNGLPGRWFAAAVKKNRAGDPALMEHILSIARHAVLMLSEELAKDGTRRFEYTYAECRVLHSLDITARIVALHLLLHVYIPGFMVTNENGWGHERILKSVDWTGRECEGLDQLSDIAQTELAEQG
;
A
#
# COMPACT_ATOMS: atom_id res chain seq x y z
N PRO A 1 -10.83 -27.83 11.12
CA PRO A 1 -9.94 -28.41 10.10
C PRO A 1 -8.50 -28.42 10.62
N ASN A 2 -8.03 -29.60 11.05
CA ASN A 2 -6.65 -29.79 11.51
C ASN A 2 -5.71 -29.68 10.32
N VAL A 3 -4.98 -28.57 10.24
CA VAL A 3 -3.87 -28.41 9.30
C VAL A 3 -2.75 -29.35 9.79
N SER A 4 -2.29 -30.24 8.91
CA SER A 4 -1.16 -31.15 9.17
C SER A 4 0.04 -30.36 9.72
N ALA A 5 0.63 -30.83 10.82
CA ALA A 5 1.76 -30.19 11.50
C ALA A 5 3.03 -30.07 10.62
N ASP A 6 3.08 -30.80 9.49
CA ASP A 6 4.22 -30.84 8.56
C ASP A 6 4.03 -30.00 7.29
N MET A 7 2.88 -29.35 7.09
CA MET A 7 2.70 -28.48 5.92
C MET A 7 3.24 -27.09 6.25
N PRO A 8 4.23 -26.56 5.50
CA PRO A 8 4.64 -25.18 5.70
C PRO A 8 3.43 -24.26 5.53
N PRO A 9 3.31 -23.21 6.35
CA PRO A 9 2.18 -22.30 6.26
C PRO A 9 2.06 -21.77 4.83
N ARG A 10 0.84 -21.81 4.28
CA ARG A 10 0.56 -21.27 2.95
C ARG A 10 1.02 -19.81 2.91
N PRO A 11 1.82 -19.40 1.92
CA PRO A 11 2.24 -18.01 1.81
C PRO A 11 1.02 -17.10 1.63
N GLU A 12 1.08 -15.90 2.18
CA GLU A 12 0.02 -14.90 2.08
C GLU A 12 -0.26 -14.54 0.62
N PHE A 13 0.77 -14.55 -0.23
CA PHE A 13 0.67 -14.38 -1.68
C PHE A 13 1.83 -15.07 -2.43
N THR A 14 1.69 -15.23 -3.74
CA THR A 14 2.75 -15.81 -4.60
C THR A 14 3.89 -14.80 -4.78
N PRO A 15 5.13 -15.09 -4.34
CA PRO A 15 6.27 -14.19 -4.52
C PRO A 15 6.62 -13.94 -5.99
N PHE A 16 7.17 -12.76 -6.27
CA PHE A 16 7.70 -12.41 -7.58
C PHE A 16 8.81 -11.34 -7.45
N THR A 17 9.54 -11.11 -8.54
CA THR A 17 10.58 -10.08 -8.62
C THR A 17 10.14 -8.90 -9.48
N ILE A 18 10.41 -7.68 -9.05
CA ILE A 18 10.10 -6.44 -9.77
C ILE A 18 11.40 -5.69 -10.08
N PRO A 19 11.45 -4.81 -11.09
CA PRO A 19 12.62 -3.96 -11.32
C PRO A 19 12.83 -2.99 -10.16
N TYR A 20 14.10 -2.66 -9.87
CA TYR A 20 14.47 -1.62 -8.90
C TYR A 20 14.56 -0.25 -9.59
N LEU A 21 13.39 0.35 -9.85
CA LEU A 21 13.27 1.60 -10.63
C LEU A 21 13.76 2.83 -9.87
N CYS A 22 13.77 2.81 -8.55
CA CYS A 22 14.20 3.95 -7.73
C CYS A 22 15.68 3.95 -7.31
N VAL A 23 16.53 3.16 -7.98
CA VAL A 23 17.98 3.10 -7.69
C VAL A 23 18.68 4.47 -7.71
N SER A 24 18.22 5.40 -8.55
CA SER A 24 18.80 6.75 -8.67
C SER A 24 18.35 7.71 -7.56
N LYS A 25 17.21 7.42 -6.92
CA LYS A 25 16.60 8.22 -5.84
C LYS A 25 15.97 7.27 -4.82
N PRO A 26 16.80 6.52 -4.07
CA PRO A 26 16.31 5.55 -3.10
C PRO A 26 15.64 6.24 -1.91
N TYR A 27 14.89 5.47 -1.13
CA TYR A 27 14.34 5.98 0.13
C TYR A 27 15.47 6.38 1.09
N ASP A 28 15.36 7.57 1.70
CA ASP A 28 16.46 8.16 2.47
C ASP A 28 16.43 7.83 3.97
N GLY A 29 15.42 7.09 4.44
CA GLY A 29 15.26 6.72 5.85
C GLY A 29 14.88 7.88 6.79
N LYS A 30 14.65 9.11 6.28
CA LYS A 30 14.45 10.32 7.11
C LYS A 30 12.98 10.64 7.40
N GLY A 31 12.16 9.60 7.46
CA GLY A 31 10.74 9.68 7.82
C GLY A 31 9.80 9.67 6.61
N PHE A 32 8.75 8.87 6.75
CA PHE A 32 7.81 8.56 5.67
C PHE A 32 7.02 9.78 5.18
N ARG A 33 6.53 10.63 6.09
CA ARG A 33 5.60 11.73 5.76
C ARG A 33 6.25 12.88 4.99
N THR A 34 7.51 13.14 5.27
CA THR A 34 8.26 14.27 4.74
C THR A 34 9.13 13.88 3.53
N TYR A 35 9.16 12.60 3.16
CA TYR A 35 9.90 12.10 2.00
C TYR A 35 9.53 12.78 0.68
N PRO A 36 8.23 12.97 0.33
CA PRO A 36 7.85 13.62 -0.93
C PRO A 36 8.46 15.02 -1.09
N GLU A 37 8.30 15.87 -0.08
CA GLU A 37 8.78 17.25 -0.10
C GLU A 37 10.31 17.31 -0.28
N ARG A 38 11.06 16.47 0.45
CA ARG A 38 12.52 16.36 0.32
C ARG A 38 12.97 15.95 -1.08
N HIS A 39 12.12 15.24 -1.83
CA HIS A 39 12.43 14.74 -3.17
C HIS A 39 11.74 15.54 -4.29
N GLY A 40 11.24 16.73 -3.96
CA GLY A 40 10.65 17.66 -4.92
C GLY A 40 9.28 17.24 -5.43
N TRP A 41 8.51 16.52 -4.62
CA TRP A 41 7.13 16.11 -4.91
C TRP A 41 6.14 16.88 -4.05
N ILE A 42 5.03 17.27 -4.68
CA ILE A 42 3.87 17.89 -4.06
C ILE A 42 2.75 16.88 -4.08
N ILE A 43 2.15 16.63 -2.91
CA ILE A 43 0.98 15.76 -2.75
C ILE A 43 -0.27 16.63 -2.66
N HIS A 44 -1.21 16.45 -3.58
CA HIS A 44 -2.46 17.22 -3.60
C HIS A 44 -3.61 16.54 -2.87
N MET A 45 -3.55 15.21 -2.75
CA MET A 45 -4.56 14.43 -2.04
C MET A 45 -4.32 14.38 -0.53
N LYS A 46 -5.42 14.49 0.23
CA LYS A 46 -5.43 14.33 1.69
C LYS A 46 -6.44 13.28 2.10
N ASP A 47 -6.09 12.55 3.15
CA ASP A 47 -7.03 11.64 3.80
C ASP A 47 -7.84 12.45 4.83
N GLU A 48 -9.08 12.79 4.47
CA GLU A 48 -9.98 13.60 5.29
C GLU A 48 -10.37 12.94 6.62
N LYS A 49 -10.26 11.60 6.73
CA LYS A 49 -10.60 10.81 7.94
C LYS A 49 -11.93 11.20 8.60
N CYS A 50 -12.94 11.54 7.79
CA CYS A 50 -14.21 12.07 8.29
C CYS A 50 -14.96 11.12 9.24
N HIS A 51 -14.90 9.81 9.00
CA HIS A 51 -15.47 8.79 9.89
C HIS A 51 -14.53 7.58 10.00
N VAL A 52 -14.62 6.86 11.12
CA VAL A 52 -13.76 5.72 11.45
C VAL A 52 -13.78 4.61 10.38
N LEU A 53 -14.93 4.42 9.71
CA LEU A 53 -15.12 3.41 8.66
C LEU A 53 -15.00 3.95 7.24
N CYS A 54 -14.72 5.25 7.03
CA CYS A 54 -14.58 5.79 5.69
C CYS A 54 -13.25 5.36 5.07
N PRO A 55 -13.24 4.87 3.81
CA PRO A 55 -12.00 4.57 3.10
C PRO A 55 -11.17 5.85 2.86
N PRO A 56 -9.87 5.74 2.54
CA PRO A 56 -9.00 6.90 2.37
C PRO A 56 -9.50 7.86 1.30
N GLY A 57 -9.78 9.12 1.60
CA GLY A 57 -10.18 10.13 0.59
C GLY A 57 -11.61 10.01 0.02
N ILE A 58 -12.47 9.12 0.53
CA ILE A 58 -13.91 9.08 0.16
C ILE A 58 -14.76 8.95 1.43
N CYS A 59 -15.70 9.87 1.62
CA CYS A 59 -16.75 9.71 2.64
C CYS A 59 -17.84 8.79 2.09
N ARG A 60 -18.18 7.72 2.83
CA ARG A 60 -19.31 6.82 2.51
C ARG A 60 -20.51 6.99 3.43
N ASP A 61 -20.45 7.95 4.35
CA ASP A 61 -21.56 8.17 5.28
C ASP A 61 -22.80 8.67 4.52
N GLY A 62 -23.94 8.03 4.77
CA GLY A 62 -25.21 8.33 4.10
C GLY A 62 -25.29 8.00 2.60
N MET A 63 -24.26 7.39 1.99
CA MET A 63 -24.28 6.99 0.57
C MET A 63 -24.96 5.64 0.36
N SER A 64 -25.81 5.52 -0.65
CA SER A 64 -26.31 4.21 -1.10
C SER A 64 -25.25 3.49 -1.94
N LEU A 65 -25.37 2.16 -2.08
CA LEU A 65 -24.49 1.36 -2.97
C LEU A 65 -24.51 1.87 -4.43
N ALA A 66 -25.63 2.48 -4.87
CA ALA A 66 -25.75 3.06 -6.21
C ALA A 66 -24.92 4.34 -6.36
N ASP A 67 -24.74 5.11 -5.28
CA ASP A 67 -23.99 6.38 -5.31
C ASP A 67 -22.48 6.17 -5.33
N ILE A 68 -22.00 4.99 -4.88
CA ILE A 68 -20.58 4.65 -4.81
C ILE A 68 -19.98 4.40 -6.21
N GLY A 69 -20.79 4.06 -7.22
CA GLY A 69 -20.33 3.66 -8.55
C GLY A 69 -20.15 4.80 -9.58
N HIS A 70 -20.50 6.05 -9.26
CA HIS A 70 -20.77 7.07 -10.29
C HIS A 70 -19.85 8.29 -10.35
N THR A 71 -18.72 8.31 -9.63
CA THR A 71 -17.82 9.48 -9.64
C THR A 71 -16.45 9.18 -10.24
N ARG A 72 -16.42 8.67 -11.48
CA ARG A 72 -15.28 8.88 -12.39
C ARG A 72 -15.26 10.33 -12.87
N GLN A 73 -15.05 11.26 -11.94
CA GLN A 73 -14.83 12.65 -12.28
C GLN A 73 -13.33 12.88 -12.42
N ALA A 74 -12.96 13.72 -13.38
CA ALA A 74 -11.60 14.19 -13.51
C ALA A 74 -11.14 14.83 -12.19
N GLN A 75 -10.21 14.19 -11.50
CA GLN A 75 -9.64 14.71 -10.28
C GLN A 75 -8.39 15.55 -10.60
N PRO A 76 -8.07 16.55 -9.77
CA PRO A 76 -6.75 17.18 -9.85
C PRO A 76 -5.65 16.11 -9.70
N PRO A 77 -4.45 16.35 -10.29
CA PRO A 77 -3.34 15.41 -10.17
C PRO A 77 -3.08 15.05 -8.71
N ILE A 78 -2.84 13.78 -8.41
CA ILE A 78 -2.47 13.36 -7.04
C ILE A 78 -1.08 13.89 -6.70
N LEU A 79 -0.18 13.86 -7.69
CA LEU A 79 1.23 14.21 -7.57
C LEU A 79 1.61 15.30 -8.58
N SER A 80 2.46 16.24 -8.17
CA SER A 80 3.18 17.11 -9.09
C SER A 80 4.61 17.35 -8.64
N ARG A 81 5.45 17.85 -9.54
CA ARG A 81 6.83 18.23 -9.22
C ARG A 81 6.92 19.67 -8.74
N VAL A 82 7.81 19.94 -7.78
CA VAL A 82 8.10 21.31 -7.30
C VAL A 82 8.77 22.16 -8.38
N ASP A 83 9.59 21.53 -9.23
CA ASP A 83 10.27 22.18 -10.36
C ASP A 83 9.33 22.52 -11.54
N GLY A 84 8.05 22.17 -11.45
CA GLY A 84 7.05 22.40 -12.49
C GLY A 84 7.17 21.47 -13.69
N MET A 85 8.12 20.52 -13.69
CA MET A 85 8.27 19.58 -14.80
C MET A 85 7.09 18.61 -14.85
N PRO A 86 6.66 18.20 -16.07
CA PRO A 86 5.65 17.17 -16.22
C PRO A 86 6.08 15.87 -15.52
N VAL A 87 5.14 15.22 -14.86
CA VAL A 87 5.36 13.88 -14.28
C VAL A 87 5.22 12.85 -15.40
N THR A 88 6.23 12.01 -15.59
CA THR A 88 6.14 10.83 -16.47
C THR A 88 5.65 9.60 -15.68
N ALA A 89 5.16 8.57 -16.38
CA ALA A 89 4.77 7.30 -15.77
C ALA A 89 5.95 6.69 -14.97
N SER A 90 7.13 6.63 -15.58
CA SER A 90 8.33 6.08 -14.95
C SER A 90 8.80 6.90 -13.75
N ASP A 91 8.74 8.24 -13.81
CA ASP A 91 9.05 9.10 -12.66
C ASP A 91 8.12 8.82 -11.48
N LYS A 92 6.81 8.71 -11.75
CA LYS A 92 5.79 8.40 -10.74
C LYS A 92 6.05 7.03 -10.13
N VAL A 93 6.22 5.98 -10.93
CA VAL A 93 6.41 4.61 -10.41
C VAL A 93 7.70 4.48 -9.62
N ALA A 94 8.82 5.06 -10.09
CA ALA A 94 10.08 5.06 -9.34
C ALA A 94 9.92 5.79 -8.00
N PHE A 95 9.30 6.98 -8.00
CA PHE A 95 9.04 7.71 -6.77
C PHE A 95 8.16 6.92 -5.78
N LEU A 96 7.06 6.35 -6.27
CA LEU A 96 6.15 5.54 -5.46
C LEU A 96 6.82 4.26 -4.95
N GLN A 97 7.73 3.65 -5.71
CA GLN A 97 8.51 2.50 -5.23
C GLN A 97 9.42 2.89 -4.07
N ALA A 98 10.18 3.99 -4.19
CA ALA A 98 11.00 4.49 -3.09
C ALA A 98 10.14 4.74 -1.84
N TRP A 99 9.02 5.43 -2.03
CA TRP A 99 8.23 5.92 -0.91
C TRP A 99 7.31 4.85 -0.29
N LEU A 100 6.49 4.19 -1.11
CA LEU A 100 5.43 3.31 -0.65
C LEU A 100 5.89 1.86 -0.45
N PHE A 101 6.91 1.39 -1.18
CA PHE A 101 7.51 0.09 -0.89
C PHE A 101 8.49 0.24 0.26
N PHE A 102 9.63 0.91 0.02
CA PHE A 102 10.72 0.96 0.99
C PHE A 102 10.41 1.85 2.20
N GLY A 103 9.73 2.99 1.99
CA GLY A 103 9.36 3.87 3.09
C GLY A 103 8.34 3.26 4.05
N VAL A 104 7.29 2.58 3.54
CA VAL A 104 6.31 1.88 4.40
C VAL A 104 6.98 0.75 5.17
N LEU A 105 7.78 -0.09 4.50
CA LEU A 105 8.47 -1.20 5.15
C LEU A 105 9.41 -0.71 6.27
N THR A 106 10.16 0.37 6.01
CA THR A 106 11.07 0.97 7.00
C THR A 106 10.29 1.54 8.19
N GLU A 107 9.27 2.36 7.93
CA GLU A 107 8.52 3.08 8.96
C GLU A 107 7.72 2.12 9.85
N VAL A 108 6.99 1.17 9.25
CA VAL A 108 6.19 0.19 10.02
C VAL A 108 7.10 -0.72 10.83
N SER A 109 8.25 -1.14 10.28
CA SER A 109 9.23 -1.93 11.05
C SER A 109 9.76 -1.16 12.26
N ALA A 110 10.13 0.11 12.08
CA ALA A 110 10.60 0.97 13.16
C ALA A 110 9.52 1.15 14.25
N LEU A 111 8.25 1.38 13.86
CA LEU A 111 7.13 1.52 14.80
C LEU A 111 6.92 0.25 15.64
N CYS A 112 7.08 -0.92 15.03
CA CYS A 112 6.97 -2.22 15.71
C CYS A 112 8.22 -2.58 16.52
N GLY A 113 9.33 -1.83 16.36
CA GLY A 113 10.61 -2.16 16.96
C GLY A 113 11.30 -3.37 16.33
N LEU A 114 11.01 -3.65 15.05
CA LEU A 114 11.70 -4.64 14.23
C LEU A 114 12.89 -3.97 13.53
N GLU A 115 14.10 -4.47 13.77
CA GLU A 115 15.26 -4.14 12.95
C GLU A 115 15.11 -4.87 11.61
N LEU A 116 14.80 -4.11 10.56
CA LEU A 116 14.62 -4.60 9.19
C LEU A 116 15.71 -3.98 8.31
N ASP A 117 16.59 -4.83 7.78
CA ASP A 117 17.55 -4.42 6.75
C ASP A 117 16.88 -4.56 5.38
N VAL A 118 16.31 -3.46 4.91
CA VAL A 118 15.51 -3.44 3.70
C VAL A 118 16.34 -3.72 2.45
N GLU A 119 17.61 -3.28 2.42
CA GLU A 119 18.49 -3.53 1.29
C GLU A 119 18.82 -5.02 1.19
N VAL A 120 19.24 -5.62 2.31
CA VAL A 120 19.61 -7.05 2.35
C VAL A 120 18.40 -7.96 2.12
N GLU A 121 17.23 -7.61 2.64
CA GLU A 121 16.06 -8.48 2.56
C GLU A 121 15.33 -8.40 1.22
N PHE A 122 15.28 -7.24 0.58
CA PHE A 122 14.42 -7.02 -0.59
C PHE A 122 15.19 -6.78 -1.89
N ILE A 123 16.39 -6.19 -1.86
CA ILE A 123 17.14 -5.95 -3.10
C ILE A 123 17.90 -7.24 -3.47
N VAL A 124 17.60 -7.77 -4.64
CA VAL A 124 18.31 -8.92 -5.21
C VAL A 124 19.25 -8.44 -6.32
N GLY A 125 20.27 -9.24 -6.63
CA GLY A 125 21.21 -8.92 -7.71
C GLY A 125 20.51 -8.59 -9.03
N ASN A 126 21.20 -7.85 -9.90
CA ASN A 126 20.73 -7.44 -11.23
C ASN A 126 19.64 -6.34 -11.23
N GLY A 127 19.63 -5.45 -10.25
CA GLY A 127 18.73 -4.29 -10.25
C GLY A 127 17.26 -4.68 -10.09
N SER A 128 16.98 -5.67 -9.26
CA SER A 128 15.63 -6.19 -9.00
C SER A 128 15.32 -6.21 -7.51
N VAL A 129 14.03 -6.24 -7.19
CA VAL A 129 13.51 -6.32 -5.82
C VAL A 129 12.66 -7.59 -5.72
N SER A 130 12.85 -8.39 -4.68
CA SER A 130 12.06 -9.59 -4.40
C SER A 130 10.94 -9.27 -3.42
N THR A 131 9.71 -9.70 -3.73
CA THR A 131 8.58 -9.59 -2.79
C THR A 131 8.53 -10.74 -1.79
N ALA A 132 9.38 -11.77 -1.93
CA ALA A 132 9.29 -12.99 -1.12
C ALA A 132 9.32 -12.76 0.39
N LYS A 133 10.09 -11.75 0.86
CA LYS A 133 10.23 -11.42 2.29
C LYS A 133 9.04 -10.64 2.87
N LEU A 134 8.06 -10.25 2.05
CA LEU A 134 6.80 -9.74 2.57
C LEU A 134 5.96 -10.87 3.21
N ASN A 135 6.07 -12.11 2.72
CA ASN A 135 5.42 -13.26 3.36
C ASN A 135 6.01 -13.49 4.76
N GLY A 136 5.15 -13.68 5.76
CA GLY A 136 5.53 -13.78 7.17
C GLY A 136 5.96 -12.48 7.85
N LEU A 137 6.14 -11.37 7.11
CA LEU A 137 6.47 -10.06 7.68
C LEU A 137 5.40 -9.54 8.66
N PRO A 138 4.08 -9.71 8.43
CA PRO A 138 3.06 -9.33 9.40
C PRO A 138 3.28 -9.95 10.79
N GLY A 139 3.63 -11.24 10.81
CA GLY A 139 3.93 -11.99 12.03
C GLY A 139 5.21 -11.50 12.71
N ARG A 140 6.26 -11.17 11.94
CA ARG A 140 7.50 -10.59 12.47
C ARG A 140 7.28 -9.23 13.13
N TRP A 141 6.53 -8.34 12.48
CA TRP A 141 6.13 -7.05 13.05
C TRP A 141 5.33 -7.23 14.33
N PHE A 142 4.35 -8.14 14.31
CA PHE A 142 3.54 -8.43 15.48
C PHE A 142 4.37 -8.98 16.65
N ALA A 143 5.26 -9.94 16.39
CA ALA A 143 6.16 -10.49 17.41
C ALA A 143 7.09 -9.43 18.00
N ALA A 144 7.60 -8.50 17.18
CA ALA A 144 8.39 -7.37 17.64
C ALA A 144 7.57 -6.42 18.54
N ALA A 145 6.33 -6.11 18.14
CA ALA A 145 5.42 -5.29 18.94
C ALA A 145 5.07 -5.96 20.29
N VAL A 146 4.86 -7.27 20.31
CA VAL A 146 4.67 -8.06 21.55
C VAL A 146 5.90 -7.94 22.45
N LYS A 147 7.11 -8.13 21.92
CA LYS A 147 8.36 -8.01 22.68
C LYS A 147 8.56 -6.63 23.30
N LYS A 148 7.99 -5.59 22.68
CA LYS A 148 8.01 -4.20 23.17
C LYS A 148 6.82 -3.85 24.05
N ASN A 149 5.93 -4.80 24.37
CA ASN A 149 4.68 -4.57 25.11
C ASN A 149 3.76 -3.54 24.44
N ARG A 150 3.73 -3.50 23.10
CA ARG A 150 2.89 -2.60 22.31
C ARG A 150 1.81 -3.33 21.51
N ALA A 151 1.67 -4.64 21.70
CA ALA A 151 0.65 -5.41 21.01
C ALA A 151 -0.75 -4.98 21.45
N GLY A 152 -1.54 -4.44 20.52
CA GLY A 152 -2.88 -3.93 20.81
C GLY A 152 -2.89 -2.48 21.29
N ASP A 153 -1.74 -1.80 21.30
CA ASP A 153 -1.64 -0.36 21.60
C ASP A 153 -2.41 0.45 20.53
N PRO A 154 -3.52 1.12 20.89
CA PRO A 154 -4.32 1.86 19.92
C PRO A 154 -3.55 2.98 19.22
N ALA A 155 -2.58 3.61 19.90
CA ALA A 155 -1.77 4.68 19.32
C ALA A 155 -0.78 4.15 18.27
N LEU A 156 -0.16 2.98 18.54
CA LEU A 156 0.65 2.27 17.55
C LEU A 156 -0.18 1.91 16.33
N MET A 157 -1.31 1.23 16.56
CA MET A 157 -2.19 0.76 15.49
C MET A 157 -2.71 1.92 14.65
N GLU A 158 -3.09 3.05 15.26
CA GLU A 158 -3.54 4.24 14.53
C GLU A 158 -2.45 4.81 13.64
N HIS A 159 -1.20 4.86 14.13
CA HIS A 159 -0.09 5.36 13.33
C HIS A 159 0.16 4.47 12.11
N ILE A 160 0.20 3.14 12.31
CA ILE A 160 0.38 2.16 11.23
C ILE A 160 -0.77 2.23 10.23
N LEU A 161 -2.02 2.27 10.71
CA LEU A 161 -3.20 2.40 9.85
C LEU A 161 -3.15 3.70 9.03
N SER A 162 -2.72 4.80 9.63
CA SER A 162 -2.57 6.08 8.92
C SER A 162 -1.53 6.01 7.81
N ILE A 163 -0.48 5.19 7.93
CA ILE A 163 0.51 4.95 6.87
C ILE A 163 -0.13 4.13 5.75
N ALA A 164 -0.80 3.02 6.07
CA ALA A 164 -1.47 2.17 5.09
C ALA A 164 -2.54 2.93 4.29
N ARG A 165 -3.39 3.69 4.97
CA ARG A 165 -4.41 4.54 4.35
C ARG A 165 -3.80 5.55 3.38
N HIS A 166 -2.66 6.12 3.74
CA HIS A 166 -1.97 7.05 2.88
C HIS A 166 -1.37 6.38 1.64
N ALA A 167 -0.77 5.20 1.79
CA ALA A 167 -0.26 4.43 0.66
C ALA A 167 -1.39 4.08 -0.33
N VAL A 168 -2.54 3.64 0.18
CA VAL A 168 -3.75 3.36 -0.61
C VAL A 168 -4.25 4.61 -1.33
N LEU A 169 -4.26 5.77 -0.64
CA LEU A 169 -4.66 7.03 -1.28
C LEU A 169 -3.74 7.39 -2.46
N MET A 170 -2.42 7.20 -2.31
CA MET A 170 -1.43 7.49 -3.37
C MET A 170 -1.45 6.48 -4.53
N LEU A 171 -2.11 5.34 -4.35
CA LEU A 171 -2.30 4.28 -5.34
C LEU A 171 -3.70 4.33 -5.99
N SER A 172 -4.48 5.39 -5.74
CA SER A 172 -5.74 5.62 -6.46
C SER A 172 -5.46 6.03 -7.91
N GLU A 173 -6.23 5.49 -8.86
CA GLU A 173 -6.04 5.79 -10.29
C GLU A 173 -6.22 7.28 -10.63
N GLU A 174 -5.28 7.83 -11.39
CA GLU A 174 -5.38 9.18 -11.96
C GLU A 174 -6.01 9.15 -13.36
N LEU A 175 -7.19 9.79 -13.48
CA LEU A 175 -7.87 9.98 -14.77
C LEU A 175 -7.62 11.37 -15.34
N ALA A 176 -7.48 11.45 -16.66
CA ALA A 176 -7.49 12.68 -17.43
C ALA A 176 -8.91 13.29 -17.49
N LYS A 177 -9.01 14.51 -18.03
CA LYS A 177 -10.29 15.25 -18.09
C LYS A 177 -11.38 14.56 -18.91
N ASP A 178 -10.98 13.77 -19.89
CA ASP A 178 -11.85 12.98 -20.76
C ASP A 178 -12.18 11.59 -20.17
N GLY A 179 -11.73 11.30 -18.95
CA GLY A 179 -11.93 10.01 -18.29
C GLY A 179 -10.97 8.92 -18.74
N THR A 180 -10.00 9.22 -19.61
CA THR A 180 -8.94 8.27 -19.97
C THR A 180 -7.89 8.17 -18.86
N ARG A 181 -7.11 7.08 -18.86
CA ARG A 181 -5.99 6.89 -17.94
C ARG A 181 -4.96 7.99 -18.18
N ARG A 182 -4.53 8.67 -17.12
CA ARG A 182 -3.50 9.72 -17.24
C ARG A 182 -2.14 9.17 -17.66
N PHE A 183 -1.85 7.93 -17.26
CA PHE A 183 -0.58 7.25 -17.52
C PHE A 183 -0.84 5.89 -18.16
N GLU A 184 -0.08 5.61 -19.21
CA GLU A 184 0.07 4.26 -19.76
C GLU A 184 1.34 3.65 -19.16
N TYR A 185 1.18 2.54 -18.44
CA TYR A 185 2.27 1.85 -17.77
C TYR A 185 2.71 0.64 -18.59
N THR A 186 4.01 0.41 -18.58
CA THR A 186 4.59 -0.85 -19.04
C THR A 186 4.24 -2.00 -18.08
N TYR A 187 4.33 -3.24 -18.55
CA TYR A 187 4.19 -4.44 -17.70
C TYR A 187 5.08 -4.38 -16.44
N ALA A 188 6.31 -3.90 -16.60
CA ALA A 188 7.27 -3.78 -15.51
C ALA A 188 6.83 -2.76 -14.45
N GLU A 189 6.31 -1.61 -14.87
CA GLU A 189 5.76 -0.58 -13.99
C GLU A 189 4.48 -1.04 -13.27
N CYS A 190 3.58 -1.71 -13.98
CA CYS A 190 2.38 -2.34 -13.41
C CYS A 190 2.73 -3.35 -12.30
N ARG A 191 3.78 -4.16 -12.49
CA ARG A 191 4.24 -5.11 -11.46
C ARG A 191 4.82 -4.41 -10.23
N VAL A 192 5.49 -3.27 -10.42
CA VAL A 192 5.93 -2.44 -9.29
C VAL A 192 4.71 -1.91 -8.53
N LEU A 193 3.72 -1.32 -9.22
CA LEU A 193 2.49 -0.82 -8.58
C LEU A 193 1.74 -1.93 -7.83
N HIS A 194 1.63 -3.12 -8.41
CA HIS A 194 1.04 -4.28 -7.74
C HIS A 194 1.80 -4.67 -6.46
N SER A 195 3.14 -4.55 -6.43
CA SER A 195 3.91 -4.79 -5.21
C SER A 195 3.61 -3.76 -4.10
N LEU A 196 3.23 -2.53 -4.47
CA LEU A 196 2.83 -1.48 -3.52
C LEU A 196 1.46 -1.81 -2.91
N ASP A 197 0.51 -2.30 -3.72
CA ASP A 197 -0.77 -2.82 -3.24
C ASP A 197 -0.57 -3.97 -2.23
N ILE A 198 0.27 -4.96 -2.58
CA ILE A 198 0.60 -6.06 -1.66
C ILE A 198 1.21 -5.52 -0.37
N THR A 199 2.09 -4.51 -0.43
CA THR A 199 2.69 -3.89 0.75
C THR A 199 1.61 -3.30 1.67
N ALA A 200 0.63 -2.59 1.13
CA ALA A 200 -0.50 -2.06 1.91
C ALA A 200 -1.35 -3.19 2.55
N ARG A 201 -1.61 -4.28 1.82
CA ARG A 201 -2.32 -5.45 2.32
C ARG A 201 -1.56 -6.17 3.44
N ILE A 202 -0.25 -6.27 3.32
CA ILE A 202 0.64 -6.84 4.34
C ILE A 202 0.58 -6.02 5.64
N VAL A 203 0.52 -4.70 5.55
CA VAL A 203 0.27 -3.84 6.73
C VAL A 203 -1.12 -4.09 7.33
N ALA A 204 -2.16 -4.29 6.52
CA ALA A 204 -3.48 -4.63 7.02
C ALA A 204 -3.52 -5.99 7.74
N LEU A 205 -2.87 -7.01 7.18
CA LEU A 205 -2.72 -8.32 7.82
C LEU A 205 -2.03 -8.21 9.18
N HIS A 206 -1.01 -7.35 9.29
CA HIS A 206 -0.35 -7.07 10.56
C HIS A 206 -1.30 -6.44 11.59
N LEU A 207 -2.08 -5.44 11.19
CA LEU A 207 -3.08 -4.81 12.06
C LEU A 207 -4.15 -5.79 12.54
N LEU A 208 -4.53 -6.76 11.71
CA LEU A 208 -5.49 -7.81 12.10
C LEU A 208 -4.97 -8.68 13.24
N LEU A 209 -3.66 -8.98 13.27
CA LEU A 209 -3.05 -9.74 14.37
C LEU A 209 -3.23 -9.04 15.73
N HIS A 210 -3.25 -7.70 15.75
CA HIS A 210 -3.53 -6.94 16.97
C HIS A 210 -4.98 -7.03 17.44
N VAL A 211 -5.92 -7.00 16.51
CA VAL A 211 -7.36 -7.06 16.84
C VAL A 211 -7.77 -8.45 17.34
N TYR A 212 -7.06 -9.51 16.94
CA TYR A 212 -7.34 -10.88 17.36
C TYR A 212 -6.61 -11.31 18.65
N ILE A 213 -5.94 -10.39 19.36
CA ILE A 213 -5.35 -10.69 20.67
C ILE A 213 -6.45 -11.04 21.68
N PRO A 214 -6.31 -12.12 22.49
CA PRO A 214 -7.24 -12.40 23.58
C PRO A 214 -7.38 -11.21 24.55
N GLY A 215 -8.61 -10.75 24.76
CA GLY A 215 -8.91 -9.62 25.64
C GLY A 215 -8.77 -8.24 24.99
N PHE A 216 -8.53 -8.16 23.68
CA PHE A 216 -8.61 -6.89 22.96
C PHE A 216 -10.06 -6.39 22.93
N MET A 217 -10.32 -5.28 23.63
CA MET A 217 -11.66 -4.70 23.75
C MET A 217 -11.90 -3.65 22.66
N VAL A 218 -12.83 -3.94 21.76
CA VAL A 218 -13.34 -2.97 20.77
C VAL A 218 -14.31 -2.04 21.46
N THR A 219 -14.13 -0.72 21.32
CA THR A 219 -15.14 0.25 21.73
C THR A 219 -15.78 0.85 20.49
N ASN A 220 -17.06 1.21 20.56
CA ASN A 220 -17.73 1.89 19.45
C ASN A 220 -17.05 3.22 19.08
N GLU A 221 -16.34 3.84 20.03
CA GLU A 221 -15.62 5.11 19.85
C GLU A 221 -14.30 4.95 19.10
N ASN A 222 -13.56 3.84 19.33
CA ASN A 222 -12.29 3.59 18.64
C ASN A 222 -12.47 2.81 17.33
N GLY A 223 -13.60 2.10 17.19
CA GLY A 223 -13.99 1.30 16.02
C GLY A 223 -12.94 0.31 15.54
N TRP A 224 -12.00 -0.09 16.41
CA TRP A 224 -10.95 -1.05 16.07
C TRP A 224 -11.56 -2.43 15.82
N GLY A 225 -11.61 -2.84 14.56
CA GLY A 225 -12.17 -4.13 14.18
C GLY A 225 -11.74 -4.52 12.78
N HIS A 226 -12.06 -5.76 12.42
CA HIS A 226 -11.80 -6.31 11.09
C HIS A 226 -12.31 -5.38 9.98
N GLU A 227 -13.53 -4.87 10.12
CA GLU A 227 -14.16 -4.01 9.12
C GLU A 227 -13.43 -2.67 8.92
N ARG A 228 -12.98 -2.03 10.00
CA ARG A 228 -12.21 -0.78 9.93
C ARG A 228 -10.91 -0.97 9.16
N ILE A 229 -10.20 -2.05 9.45
CA ILE A 229 -8.92 -2.37 8.79
C ILE A 229 -9.18 -2.66 7.33
N LEU A 230 -10.14 -3.53 7.02
CA LEU A 230 -10.51 -3.84 5.64
C LEU A 230 -10.86 -2.57 4.87
N LYS A 231 -11.85 -1.79 5.33
CA LYS A 231 -12.29 -0.55 4.64
C LYS A 231 -11.17 0.48 4.47
N SER A 232 -10.16 0.47 5.33
CA SER A 232 -9.03 1.41 5.24
C SER A 232 -8.01 1.02 4.17
N VAL A 233 -8.02 -0.23 3.71
CA VAL A 233 -7.19 -0.73 2.60
C VAL A 233 -8.02 -1.32 1.46
N ASP A 234 -9.33 -1.07 1.48
CA ASP A 234 -10.26 -1.65 0.54
C ASP A 234 -10.25 -0.86 -0.76
N TRP A 235 -10.18 -1.61 -1.85
CA TRP A 235 -10.26 -1.13 -3.23
C TRP A 235 -11.65 -1.36 -3.82
N THR A 236 -12.62 -1.91 -3.08
CA THR A 236 -13.99 -2.05 -3.61
C THR A 236 -14.53 -0.69 -4.04
N GLY A 237 -14.80 -0.52 -5.34
CA GLY A 237 -15.24 0.75 -5.92
C GLY A 237 -14.13 1.76 -6.19
N ARG A 238 -12.85 1.35 -6.20
CA ARG A 238 -11.73 2.18 -6.65
C ARG A 238 -10.78 1.38 -7.53
N GLU A 239 -10.46 1.94 -8.69
CA GLU A 239 -9.44 1.40 -9.59
C GLU A 239 -8.07 1.65 -8.96
N CYS A 240 -7.30 0.56 -8.81
CA CYS A 240 -5.95 0.61 -8.25
C CYS A 240 -4.99 0.94 -9.39
N GLU A 241 -4.15 1.95 -9.18
CA GLU A 241 -3.23 2.44 -10.20
C GLU A 241 -2.41 1.28 -10.79
N GLY A 242 -2.53 1.07 -12.10
CA GLY A 242 -1.78 0.06 -12.86
C GLY A 242 -2.27 -1.38 -12.71
N LEU A 243 -3.17 -1.71 -11.77
CA LEU A 243 -3.66 -3.08 -11.63
C LEU A 243 -4.60 -3.49 -12.77
N ASP A 244 -5.49 -2.58 -13.18
CA ASP A 244 -6.37 -2.82 -14.32
C ASP A 244 -5.57 -2.90 -15.63
N GLN A 245 -4.56 -2.04 -15.79
CA GLN A 245 -3.61 -2.13 -16.90
C GLN A 245 -2.84 -3.45 -16.90
N LEU A 246 -2.43 -3.97 -15.74
CA LEU A 246 -1.79 -5.27 -15.64
C LEU A 246 -2.70 -6.40 -16.12
N SER A 247 -3.98 -6.34 -15.76
CA SER A 247 -4.99 -7.29 -16.24
C SER A 247 -5.18 -7.19 -17.76
N ASP A 248 -5.30 -5.98 -18.30
CA ASP A 248 -5.46 -5.73 -19.73
C ASP A 248 -4.27 -6.26 -20.54
N ILE A 249 -3.05 -6.02 -20.07
CA ILE A 249 -1.81 -6.53 -20.67
C ILE A 249 -1.79 -8.06 -20.63
N ALA A 250 -2.07 -8.66 -19.47
CA ALA A 250 -2.08 -10.12 -19.32
C ALA A 250 -3.12 -10.80 -20.22
N GLN A 251 -4.30 -10.20 -20.37
CA GLN A 251 -5.35 -10.72 -21.27
C GLN A 251 -4.93 -10.63 -22.75
N THR A 252 -4.26 -9.55 -23.13
CA THR A 252 -3.74 -9.38 -24.49
C THR A 252 -2.66 -10.41 -24.78
N GLU A 253 -1.69 -10.60 -23.87
CA GLU A 253 -0.66 -11.64 -24.00
C GLU A 253 -1.24 -13.05 -24.06
N LEU A 254 -2.27 -13.36 -23.26
CA LEU A 254 -2.95 -14.66 -23.32
C LEU A 254 -3.65 -14.86 -24.66
N ALA A 255 -4.37 -13.85 -25.16
CA ALA A 255 -5.05 -13.93 -26.44
C ALA A 255 -4.09 -14.13 -27.62
N GLU A 256 -2.88 -13.57 -27.54
CA GLU A 256 -1.81 -13.78 -28.51
C GLU A 256 -1.21 -15.19 -28.47
N GLN A 257 -1.32 -15.89 -27.33
CA GLN A 257 -0.80 -17.24 -27.13
C GLN A 257 -1.77 -18.37 -27.56
N GLY A 258 -3.04 -18.05 -27.79
CA GLY A 258 -4.09 -19.00 -28.23
C GLY A 258 -4.77 -19.74 -27.09
#